data_AF-A0A1F6C5N8-F1
#
_entry.id   AF-A0A1F6C5N8-F1
#
_cell.length_a   1.000
_cell.length_b   1.000
_cell.length_c   1.000
_cell.angle_alpha   90.00
_cell.angle_beta   90.00
_cell.angle_gamma   90.00
#
_symmetry.space_group_name_H-M   'P 1'
#
loop_
_entity.id
_entity.type
_entity.pdbx_description
1 polymer ?
#
loop_
_entity_poly.entity_id
_entity_poly.type
_entity_poly.pdbx_seq_one_letter_code
_entity_poly.pdbx_strand_id
1 'polypeptide(L)'
;MRHYKLLLLFLLTGLLTHNQEDAMNLMGLAVSDNRAQQKVTVLKKKDAWSDTEVGLAVTGLCTAVCGHPKHPNVLLLAGEFSKDTIATFILERNFECEVVQGMDNPQLPFTPRFI
;
A
#
# COMPACT_ATOMS: atom_id res chain seq x y z
N MET A 1 -2.88 -57.36 0.55
CA MET A 1 -2.86 -56.15 -0.31
C MET A 1 -3.65 -54.98 0.31
N ARG A 2 -3.33 -54.52 1.53
CA ARG A 2 -4.06 -53.42 2.22
C ARG A 2 -3.18 -52.25 2.70
N HIS A 3 -1.85 -52.37 2.65
CA HIS A 3 -0.94 -51.36 3.22
C HIS A 3 -0.44 -50.29 2.23
N TYR A 4 -0.63 -50.48 0.92
CA TYR A 4 -0.16 -49.51 -0.09
C TYR A 4 -1.07 -48.27 -0.24
N LYS A 5 -2.34 -48.35 0.21
CA LYS A 5 -3.31 -47.25 0.07
C LYS A 5 -3.07 -46.09 1.06
N LEU A 6 -2.58 -46.39 2.28
CA LEU A 6 -2.28 -45.37 3.27
C LEU A 6 -1.03 -44.57 2.91
N LEU A 7 0.01 -45.26 2.41
CA LEU A 7 1.30 -44.66 2.08
C LEU A 7 1.21 -43.70 0.88
N LEU A 8 0.35 -44.01 -0.09
CA LEU A 8 0.07 -43.12 -1.22
C LEU A 8 -0.67 -41.84 -0.77
N LEU A 9 -1.56 -41.94 0.22
CA LEU A 9 -2.31 -40.79 0.73
C LEU A 9 -1.39 -39.81 1.46
N PHE A 10 -0.46 -40.31 2.28
CA PHE A 10 0.53 -39.47 2.98
C PHE A 10 1.51 -38.78 2.02
N LEU A 11 1.95 -39.47 0.96
CA LEU A 11 2.81 -38.88 -0.07
C LEU A 11 2.07 -37.80 -0.87
N LEU A 12 0.81 -38.02 -1.23
CA LEU A 12 -0.02 -37.03 -1.92
C LEU A 12 -0.30 -35.81 -1.05
N THR A 13 -0.63 -35.99 0.24
CA THR A 13 -0.85 -34.85 1.15
C THR A 13 0.43 -34.07 1.42
N GLY A 14 1.58 -34.74 1.59
CA GLY A 14 2.86 -34.07 1.81
C GLY A 14 3.36 -33.28 0.60
N LEU A 15 3.14 -33.81 -0.62
CA LEU A 15 3.46 -33.07 -1.86
C LEU A 15 2.52 -31.87 -2.06
N LEU A 16 1.25 -32.00 -1.68
CA LEU A 16 0.26 -30.92 -1.76
C LEU A 16 0.55 -29.80 -0.75
N THR A 17 0.91 -30.13 0.48
CA THR A 17 1.24 -29.13 1.52
C THR A 17 2.55 -28.41 1.19
N HIS A 18 3.58 -29.12 0.71
CA HIS A 18 4.84 -28.51 0.30
C HIS A 18 4.64 -27.52 -0.86
N ASN A 19 3.85 -27.90 -1.87
CA ASN A 19 3.53 -27.02 -2.99
C ASN A 19 2.68 -25.80 -2.57
N GLN A 20 1.84 -25.92 -1.53
CA GLN A 20 1.07 -24.79 -1.01
C GLN A 20 1.92 -23.82 -0.19
N GLU A 21 2.84 -24.32 0.63
CA GLU A 21 3.78 -23.50 1.39
C GLU A 21 4.73 -22.73 0.45
N ASP A 22 5.24 -23.38 -0.58
CA ASP A 22 6.07 -22.74 -1.60
C ASP A 22 5.31 -21.68 -2.40
N ALA A 23 4.06 -21.96 -2.79
CA ALA A 23 3.22 -20.99 -3.48
C ALA A 23 2.89 -19.78 -2.60
N MET A 24 2.58 -19.99 -1.31
CA MET A 24 2.38 -18.92 -0.34
C MET A 24 3.64 -18.08 -0.13
N ASN A 25 4.81 -18.73 -0.05
CA ASN A 25 6.09 -18.04 0.08
C ASN A 25 6.40 -17.17 -1.15
N LEU A 26 6.16 -17.67 -2.36
CA LEU A 26 6.33 -16.90 -3.59
C LEU A 26 5.35 -15.72 -3.69
N MET A 27 4.09 -15.90 -3.28
CA MET A 27 3.12 -14.80 -3.20
C MET A 27 3.53 -13.77 -2.15
N GLY A 28 4.01 -14.20 -0.98
CA GLY A 28 4.51 -13.31 0.07
C GLY A 28 5.70 -12.46 -0.39
N LEU A 29 6.66 -13.07 -1.09
CA LEU A 29 7.79 -12.38 -1.70
C LEU A 29 7.34 -11.37 -2.75
N ALA A 30 6.44 -11.76 -3.67
CA ALA A 30 5.90 -10.86 -4.67
C ALA A 30 5.13 -9.68 -4.06
N VAL A 31 4.41 -9.87 -2.96
CA VAL A 31 3.72 -8.79 -2.24
C VAL A 31 4.73 -7.85 -1.59
N SER A 32 5.76 -8.39 -0.93
CA SER A 32 6.82 -7.60 -0.31
C SER A 32 7.57 -6.76 -1.35
N ASP A 33 7.94 -7.35 -2.48
CA ASP A 33 8.63 -6.65 -3.57
C ASP A 33 7.76 -5.54 -4.17
N ASN A 34 6.47 -5.80 -4.38
CA ASN A 34 5.54 -4.79 -4.84
C ASN A 34 5.42 -3.62 -3.85
N ARG A 35 5.30 -3.91 -2.55
CA ARG A 35 5.23 -2.87 -1.50
C ARG A 35 6.50 -2.01 -1.46
N ALA A 36 7.67 -2.62 -1.67
CA ALA A 36 8.95 -1.91 -1.71
C ALA A 36 9.10 -1.03 -2.96
N GLN A 37 8.50 -1.42 -4.09
CA GLN A 37 8.57 -0.69 -5.34
C GLN A 37 7.51 0.41 -5.48
N GLN A 38 6.42 0.34 -4.73
CA GLN A 38 5.36 1.34 -4.79
C GLN A 38 5.85 2.71 -4.35
N LYS A 39 5.50 3.74 -5.13
CA LYS A 39 5.73 5.14 -4.77
C LYS A 39 4.54 5.66 -3.99
N VAL A 40 4.83 6.49 -2.99
CA VAL A 40 3.84 7.16 -2.15
C VAL A 40 4.15 8.65 -2.18
N THR A 41 3.16 9.47 -2.52
CA THR A 41 3.28 10.92 -2.44
C THR A 41 2.78 11.38 -1.07
N VAL A 42 3.64 12.05 -0.32
CA VAL A 42 3.38 12.59 1.01
C VAL A 42 3.04 14.06 0.89
N LEU A 43 1.86 14.44 1.37
CA LEU A 43 1.42 15.83 1.47
C LEU A 43 1.43 16.27 2.93
N LYS A 44 2.04 17.42 3.21
CA LYS A 44 2.05 18.02 4.56
C LYS A 44 1.57 19.45 4.46
N LYS A 45 0.65 19.86 5.33
CA LYS A 45 0.27 21.27 5.47
C LYS A 45 0.21 21.66 6.94
N LYS A 46 -0.07 22.93 7.22
CA LYS A 46 -0.12 23.45 8.60
C LYS A 46 -1.33 22.90 9.37
N ASP A 47 -2.48 22.88 8.72
CA ASP A 47 -3.76 22.51 9.32
C ASP A 47 -4.20 21.10 8.92
N ALA A 48 -5.30 20.60 9.51
CA ALA A 48 -5.86 19.31 9.13
C ALA A 48 -6.37 19.31 7.69
N TRP A 49 -6.24 18.17 7.00
CA TRP A 49 -6.90 17.94 5.72
C TRP A 49 -8.41 17.83 5.93
N SER A 50 -9.18 18.62 5.17
CA SER A 50 -10.63 18.54 5.18
C SER A 50 -11.13 17.41 4.28
N ASP A 51 -12.30 16.85 4.61
CA ASP A 51 -12.92 15.79 3.80
C ASP A 51 -13.14 16.21 2.34
N THR A 52 -13.42 17.49 2.10
CA THR A 52 -13.56 18.04 0.75
C THR A 52 -12.24 17.99 -0.03
N GLU A 53 -11.11 18.37 0.59
CA GLU A 53 -9.80 18.31 -0.05
C GLU A 53 -9.39 16.86 -0.33
N VAL A 54 -9.64 15.96 0.62
CA VAL A 54 -9.39 14.52 0.45
C VAL A 54 -10.24 13.97 -0.69
N GLY A 55 -11.54 14.30 -0.73
CA GLY A 55 -12.45 13.91 -1.80
C GLY A 55 -11.99 14.39 -3.17
N LEU A 56 -11.59 15.67 -3.28
CA LEU A 56 -11.06 16.24 -4.52
C LEU A 56 -9.77 15.54 -4.97
N ALA A 57 -8.88 15.20 -4.04
CA ALA A 57 -7.67 14.45 -4.35
C ALA A 57 -8.00 13.05 -4.89
N VAL A 58 -8.91 12.31 -4.21
CA VAL A 58 -9.35 10.98 -4.64
C VAL A 58 -9.96 11.03 -6.04
N THR A 59 -10.93 11.93 -6.27
CA THR A 59 -11.65 12.00 -7.54
C THR A 59 -10.83 12.60 -8.67
N GLY A 60 -10.04 13.63 -8.36
CA GLY A 60 -9.26 14.39 -9.35
C GLY A 60 -8.03 13.63 -9.83
N LEU A 61 -7.32 12.95 -8.91
CA LEU A 61 -6.12 12.18 -9.23
C LEU A 61 -6.41 10.70 -9.51
N CYS A 62 -7.66 10.25 -9.32
CA CYS A 62 -8.06 8.85 -9.46
C CYS A 62 -7.14 7.92 -8.67
N THR A 63 -6.88 8.26 -7.40
CA THR A 63 -5.94 7.53 -6.55
C THR A 63 -6.50 7.23 -5.15
N ALA A 64 -5.94 6.19 -4.53
CA ALA A 64 -6.20 5.87 -3.14
C ALA A 64 -5.45 6.85 -2.22
N VAL A 65 -6.12 7.23 -1.14
CA VAL A 65 -5.61 8.22 -0.18
C VAL A 65 -5.67 7.63 1.22
N CYS A 66 -4.65 7.91 2.01
CA CYS A 66 -4.55 7.46 3.40
C CYS A 66 -4.25 8.66 4.30
N GLY A 67 -5.14 8.89 5.27
CA GLY A 67 -4.94 9.83 6.37
C GLY A 67 -4.80 9.09 7.71
N HIS A 68 -4.26 9.76 8.71
CA HIS A 68 -4.10 9.17 10.04
C HIS A 68 -4.57 10.12 11.16
N PRO A 69 -5.41 9.66 12.12
CA PRO A 69 -5.95 10.53 13.18
C PRO A 69 -4.90 11.24 14.05
N LYS A 70 -3.72 10.62 14.25
CA LYS A 70 -2.61 11.23 14.99
C LYS A 70 -1.75 12.20 14.15
N HIS A 71 -1.92 12.20 12.83
CA HIS A 71 -1.20 13.05 11.89
C HIS A 71 -2.19 13.71 10.91
N PRO A 72 -3.17 14.50 11.42
CA PRO A 72 -4.25 15.04 10.60
C PRO A 72 -3.76 16.03 9.54
N ASN A 73 -2.55 16.55 9.71
CA ASN A 73 -1.88 17.48 8.80
C ASN A 73 -1.07 16.78 7.70
N VAL A 74 -1.03 15.44 7.71
CA VAL A 74 -0.35 14.62 6.71
C VAL A 74 -1.35 13.75 5.95
N LEU A 75 -1.21 13.72 4.63
CA LEU A 75 -2.00 12.89 3.73
C LEU A 75 -1.06 12.10 2.81
N LEU A 76 -1.31 10.81 2.65
CA LEU A 76 -0.53 9.95 1.76
C LEU A 76 -1.38 9.60 0.53
N LEU A 77 -0.83 9.76 -0.66
CA LEU A 77 -1.43 9.35 -1.93
C LEU A 77 -0.68 8.15 -2.48
N ALA A 78 -1.39 7.16 -3.00
CA ALA A 78 -0.78 6.05 -3.72
C ALA A 78 -0.28 6.53 -5.10
N GLY A 79 1.00 6.35 -5.39
CA GLY A 79 1.62 6.78 -6.64
C GLY A 79 2.50 8.02 -6.50
N GLU A 80 2.92 8.55 -7.65
CA GLU A 80 3.83 9.68 -7.77
C GLU A 80 3.12 10.87 -8.42
N PHE A 81 2.99 11.96 -7.67
CA PHE A 81 2.37 13.18 -8.14
C PHE A 81 3.27 14.38 -7.81
N SER A 82 3.37 15.31 -8.76
CA SER A 82 4.01 16.59 -8.51
C SER A 82 3.07 17.53 -7.76
N LYS A 83 3.66 18.49 -7.02
CA LYS A 83 2.91 19.55 -6.34
C LYS A 83 1.97 20.29 -7.29
N ASP A 84 2.41 20.56 -8.51
CA ASP A 84 1.62 21.29 -9.51
C ASP A 84 0.41 20.49 -9.99
N THR A 85 0.57 19.18 -10.20
CA THR A 85 -0.55 18.29 -10.55
C THR A 85 -1.59 18.28 -9.43
N ILE A 86 -1.14 18.15 -8.17
CA ILE A 86 -2.04 18.14 -7.01
C ILE A 86 -2.75 19.48 -6.83
N ALA A 87 -2.02 20.59 -6.99
CA ALA A 87 -2.56 21.95 -6.86
C ALA A 87 -3.57 22.33 -7.95
N THR A 88 -3.76 21.48 -8.97
CA THR A 88 -4.82 21.62 -9.96
C THR A 88 -6.18 21.15 -9.41
N PHE A 89 -6.19 20.23 -8.45
CA PHE A 89 -7.40 19.61 -7.90
C PHE A 89 -7.72 20.09 -6.49
N ILE A 90 -6.69 20.33 -5.67
CA ILE A 90 -6.84 20.78 -4.29
C ILE A 90 -6.82 22.32 -4.25
N LEU A 91 -7.76 22.91 -3.49
CA LEU A 91 -7.90 24.36 -3.36
C LEU A 91 -6.74 25.02 -2.59
N GLU A 92 -6.21 24.34 -1.57
CA GLU A 92 -5.06 24.80 -0.78
C GLU A 92 -3.74 24.61 -1.56
N ARG A 93 -2.91 25.67 -1.61
CA ARG A 93 -1.60 25.65 -2.29
C ARG A 93 -0.41 25.68 -1.32
N ASN A 94 -0.67 25.98 -0.05
CA ASN A 94 0.32 26.00 1.02
C ASN A 94 0.49 24.61 1.64
N PHE A 95 0.97 23.66 0.84
CA PHE A 95 1.38 22.34 1.29
C PHE A 95 2.78 21.98 0.76
N GLU A 96 3.47 21.13 1.48
CA GLU A 96 4.69 20.44 1.06
C GLU A 96 4.31 19.13 0.38
N CYS A 97 5.10 18.74 -0.62
CA CYS A 97 4.89 17.54 -1.41
C CYS A 97 6.24 16.82 -1.56
N GLU A 98 6.26 15.55 -1.20
CA GLU A 98 7.45 14.69 -1.28
C GLU A 98 7.05 13.33 -1.83
N VAL A 99 7.92 12.69 -2.62
CA VAL A 99 7.69 11.35 -3.13
C VAL A 99 8.65 10.40 -2.44
N VAL A 100 8.10 9.38 -1.82
CA VAL A 100 8.84 8.36 -1.07
C VAL A 100 8.62 7.01 -1.75
N GLN A 101 9.67 6.22 -1.87
CA GLN A 101 9.59 4.86 -2.40
C GLN A 101 9.45 3.86 -1.25
N GLY A 102 8.51 2.93 -1.40
CA GLY A 102 8.21 1.87 -0.45
C GLY A 102 7.11 2.26 0.53
N MET A 103 6.08 1.42 0.65
CA MET A 103 5.01 1.60 1.65
C MET A 103 5.51 1.46 3.09
N ASP A 104 6.60 0.72 3.30
CA ASP A 104 7.20 0.46 4.61
C ASP A 104 8.43 1.36 4.86
N ASN A 105 8.56 2.44 4.10
CA ASN A 105 9.68 3.37 4.22
C ASN A 105 9.67 4.08 5.59
N PRO A 106 10.78 4.09 6.35
CA PRO A 106 10.86 4.70 7.68
C PRO A 106 10.68 6.23 7.69
N GLN A 107 10.77 6.90 6.54
CA GLN A 107 10.49 8.33 6.40
C GLN A 107 8.99 8.65 6.41
N LEU A 108 8.13 7.64 6.20
CA LEU A 108 6.70 7.82 6.29
C LEU A 108 6.26 7.98 7.75
N PRO A 109 5.40 8.96 8.07
CA PRO A 109 4.97 9.20 9.44
C PRO A 109 4.04 8.10 9.98
N PHE A 110 3.48 7.28 9.08
CA PHE A 110 2.69 6.10 9.41
C PHE A 110 2.67 5.14 8.22
N THR A 111 2.43 3.86 8.51
CA THR A 111 2.26 2.84 7.46
C THR A 111 0.97 3.10 6.69
N PRO A 112 1.02 3.30 5.36
CA PRO A 112 -0.17 3.53 4.56
C PRO A 112 -1.07 2.30 4.58
N ARG A 113 -2.36 2.55 4.77
CA ARG A 113 -3.45 1.62 4.51
C ARG A 113 -4.34 2.25 3.46
N PHE A 114 -3.94 2.10 2.21
CA PHE A 114 -4.77 2.47 1.09
C PHE A 114 -5.99 1.55 1.08
N ILE A 115 -7.18 2.14 1.19
CA ILE A 115 -8.47 1.45 1.06
C ILE A 115 -8.82 1.43 -0.42
#